data_AF-A0A924K1A5-F1
#
_entry.id   AF-A0A924K1A5-F1
#
_cell.length_a   1.000
_cell.length_b   1.000
_cell.length_c   1.000
_cell.angle_alpha   90.00
_cell.angle_beta   90.00
_cell.angle_gamma   90.00
#
_symmetry.space_group_name_H-M   'P 1'
#
loop_
_entity.id
_entity.type
_entity.pdbx_description
1 polymer ?
#
loop_
_entity_poly.entity_id
_entity_poly.type
_entity_poly.pdbx_seq_one_letter_code
_entity_poly.pdbx_strand_id
1 'polypeptide(L)'
;KHTLSGSTERTLMKLLVDDNTDRVVGLHMVGADAGEIVQGFAVAMKAGATKAVFDSTIGIHPTAAEEFVTMRESVKAPAIEI
;
A
#
# COMPACT_ATOMS: atom_id res chain seq x y z
N LYS A 1 -15.43 -10.17 -5.94
CA LYS A 1 -16.64 -10.73 -5.31
C LYS A 1 -17.93 -9.91 -5.53
N HIS A 2 -17.99 -8.92 -6.44
CA HIS A 2 -19.15 -8.00 -6.50
C HIS A 2 -19.70 -7.64 -7.90
N THR A 3 -19.24 -8.30 -8.97
CA THR A 3 -19.60 -7.97 -10.38
C THR A 3 -21.11 -8.01 -10.67
N LEU A 4 -21.91 -8.75 -9.88
CA LEU A 4 -23.37 -8.84 -10.03
C LEU A 4 -24.15 -7.88 -9.11
N SER A 5 -23.50 -7.25 -8.12
CA SER A 5 -24.19 -6.50 -7.05
C SER A 5 -24.30 -4.99 -7.30
N GLY A 6 -23.65 -4.45 -8.34
CA GLY A 6 -23.59 -3.01 -8.58
C GLY A 6 -22.83 -2.21 -7.50
N SER A 7 -22.12 -2.89 -6.58
CA SER A 7 -21.37 -2.24 -5.51
C SER A 7 -20.25 -1.37 -6.06
N THR A 8 -20.25 -0.09 -5.66
CA THR A 8 -19.23 0.92 -5.94
C THR A 8 -18.10 0.90 -4.90
N GLU A 9 -17.91 -0.21 -4.18
CA GLU A 9 -16.82 -0.31 -3.20
C GLU A 9 -15.47 -0.07 -3.87
N ARG A 10 -14.87 1.07 -3.51
CA ARG A 10 -13.53 1.45 -3.93
C ARG A 10 -12.58 1.08 -2.81
N THR A 11 -11.58 0.29 -3.15
CA THR A 11 -10.42 0.11 -2.28
C THR A 11 -9.46 1.27 -2.54
N LEU A 12 -9.04 1.95 -1.47
CA LEU A 12 -8.01 2.99 -1.51
C LEU A 12 -6.79 2.50 -0.75
N MET A 13 -5.61 2.73 -1.32
CA MET A 13 -4.34 2.33 -0.74
C MET A 13 -3.34 3.46 -0.86
N LYS A 14 -2.50 3.62 0.16
CA LYS A 14 -1.43 4.62 0.18
C LYS A 14 -0.21 4.06 0.87
N LEU A 15 0.94 4.15 0.20
CA LEU A 15 2.24 3.85 0.75
C LEU A 15 3.02 5.16 0.90
N LEU A 16 3.63 5.39 2.06
CA LEU A 16 4.48 6.54 2.33
C LEU A 16 5.92 6.05 2.48
N VAL A 17 6.80 6.62 1.66
CA VAL A 17 8.22 6.31 1.63
C VAL A 17 8.99 7.58 1.96
N ASP A 18 10.03 7.46 2.78
CA ASP A 18 11.00 8.53 2.99
C ASP A 18 12.01 8.53 1.83
N ASP A 19 12.07 9.64 1.08
CA ASP A 19 12.88 9.74 -0.14
C ASP A 19 14.39 9.59 0.11
N ASN A 20 14.88 9.94 1.31
CA ASN A 20 16.31 9.91 1.62
C ASN A 20 16.80 8.52 1.99
N THR A 21 15.96 7.74 2.67
CA THR A 21 16.32 6.46 3.27
C THR A 21 15.66 5.25 2.61
N ASP A 22 14.74 5.48 1.68
CA ASP A 22 13.88 4.48 1.05
C ASP A 22 12.95 3.76 2.06
N ARG A 23 12.91 4.18 3.32
CA ARG A 23 12.15 3.49 4.36
C ARG A 23 10.65 3.72 4.15
N VAL A 24 9.85 2.65 4.27
CA VAL A 24 8.39 2.78 4.36
C VAL A 24 8.02 3.32 5.74
N VAL A 25 7.47 4.52 5.78
CA VAL A 25 7.11 5.25 7.02
C VAL A 25 5.61 5.24 7.30
N GLY A 26 4.79 4.84 6.34
CA GLY A 26 3.34 4.76 6.52
C GLY A 26 2.67 3.88 5.47
N LEU A 27 1.56 3.26 5.86
CA LEU A 27 0.74 2.41 5.02
C LEU A 27 -0.73 2.60 5.44
N HIS A 28 -1.59 2.94 4.48
CA HIS A 28 -3.02 3.15 4.72
C HIS A 28 -3.84 2.38 3.71
N MET A 29 -4.94 1.80 4.18
CA MET A 29 -5.91 1.10 3.34
C MET A 29 -7.33 1.39 3.82
N VAL A 30 -8.23 1.60 2.86
CA VAL A 30 -9.69 1.57 3.08
C VAL A 30 -10.24 0.55 2.10
N GLY A 31 -10.89 -0.49 2.61
CA GLY A 31 -11.43 -1.58 1.80
C GLY A 31 -11.63 -2.84 2.63
N ALA A 32 -12.07 -3.91 1.97
CA ALA A 32 -12.18 -5.23 2.59
C ALA A 32 -10.81 -5.70 3.12
N ASP A 33 -10.81 -6.36 4.28
CA ASP A 33 -9.63 -6.97 4.90
C ASP A 33 -8.50 -5.97 5.26
N ALA A 34 -8.81 -4.68 5.34
CA ALA A 34 -7.82 -3.63 5.61
C ALA A 34 -7.09 -3.83 6.95
N GLY A 35 -7.80 -4.29 8.00
CA GLY A 35 -7.19 -4.53 9.31
C GLY A 35 -6.11 -5.61 9.24
N GLU A 36 -6.43 -6.74 8.61
CA GLU A 36 -5.55 -7.88 8.43
C GLU A 36 -4.34 -7.54 7.54
N ILE A 37 -4.57 -6.88 6.41
CA ILE A 37 -3.51 -6.50 5.47
C ILE A 37 -2.56 -5.48 6.10
N VAL A 38 -3.08 -4.41 6.70
CA VAL A 38 -2.26 -3.37 7.35
C VAL A 38 -1.47 -3.97 8.52
N GLN A 39 -2.09 -4.81 9.35
CA GLN A 39 -1.41 -5.47 10.46
C GLN A 39 -0.28 -6.41 9.98
N GLY A 40 -0.48 -7.12 8.87
CA GLY A 40 0.56 -7.97 8.26
C GLY A 40 1.80 -7.18 7.85
N PHE A 41 1.62 -6.04 7.17
CA PHE A 41 2.72 -5.17 6.77
C PHE A 41 3.33 -4.36 7.93
N ALA A 42 2.58 -4.11 9.00
CA ALA A 42 3.07 -3.37 10.17
C ALA A 42 4.31 -4.04 10.79
N VAL A 43 4.41 -5.37 10.73
CA VAL A 43 5.59 -6.12 11.19
C VAL A 43 6.81 -5.79 10.33
N ALA A 44 6.68 -5.80 9.00
CA ALA A 44 7.75 -5.45 8.08
C ALA A 44 8.19 -3.99 8.27
N MET A 45 7.25 -3.07 8.45
CA MET A 45 7.54 -1.66 8.74
C MET A 45 8.27 -1.47 10.07
N LYS A 46 7.90 -2.24 11.10
CA LYS A 46 8.59 -2.23 12.40
C LYS A 46 10.03 -2.74 12.27
N ALA A 47 10.26 -3.71 11.40
CA ALA A 47 11.59 -4.22 11.05
C ALA A 47 12.42 -3.26 10.17
N GLY A 48 11.83 -2.15 9.71
CA GLY A 48 12.52 -1.15 8.91
C GLY A 48 12.55 -1.45 7.41
N ALA A 49 11.55 -2.18 6.89
CA ALA A 49 11.46 -2.47 5.46
C ALA A 49 11.50 -1.19 4.60
N THR A 50 12.28 -1.26 3.53
CA THR A 50 12.40 -0.20 2.52
C THR A 50 11.49 -0.47 1.34
N LYS A 51 11.26 0.54 0.50
CA LYS A 51 10.45 0.38 -0.72
C LYS A 51 11.06 -0.65 -1.65
N ALA A 52 12.38 -0.75 -1.73
CA ALA A 52 13.06 -1.83 -2.47
C ALA A 52 12.65 -3.24 -2.00
N VAL A 53 12.45 -3.45 -0.69
CA VAL A 53 11.95 -4.74 -0.17
C VAL A 53 10.53 -5.00 -0.67
N PHE A 54 9.65 -3.99 -0.60
CA PHE A 54 8.29 -4.11 -1.15
C PHE A 54 8.32 -4.43 -2.65
N ASP A 55 9.14 -3.74 -3.45
CA ASP A 55 9.27 -3.95 -4.90
C ASP A 55 9.84 -5.31 -5.29
N SER A 56 10.72 -5.86 -4.47
CA SER A 56 11.30 -7.20 -4.67
C SER A 56 10.37 -8.32 -4.21
N THR A 57 9.29 -7.99 -3.51
CA THR A 57 8.35 -8.99 -2.96
C THR A 57 7.36 -9.42 -4.02
N ILE A 58 7.23 -10.74 -4.22
CA ILE A 58 6.26 -11.31 -5.16
C ILE A 58 4.85 -11.14 -4.58
N GLY A 59 3.99 -10.44 -5.32
CA GLY A 59 2.56 -10.37 -5.03
C GLY A 59 1.89 -11.73 -5.20
N ILE A 60 1.05 -12.10 -4.24
CA ILE A 60 0.22 -13.30 -4.34
C ILE A 60 -1.06 -12.91 -5.08
N HIS A 61 -1.21 -13.40 -6.31
CA HIS A 61 -2.35 -13.09 -7.16
C HIS A 61 -3.49 -14.12 -7.03
N PRO A 62 -4.77 -13.71 -6.99
CA PRO A 62 -5.30 -12.34 -6.89
C PRO A 62 -5.58 -11.93 -5.43
N THR A 63 -4.96 -10.86 -4.93
CA THR A 63 -5.21 -10.34 -3.57
C THR A 63 -5.13 -8.82 -3.49
N ALA A 64 -5.93 -8.19 -2.62
CA ALA A 64 -5.79 -6.75 -2.37
C ALA A 64 -4.39 -6.38 -1.82
N ALA A 65 -3.77 -7.28 -1.05
CA ALA A 65 -2.43 -7.07 -0.52
C ALA A 65 -1.35 -7.00 -1.61
N GLU A 66 -1.56 -7.63 -2.78
CA GLU A 66 -0.57 -7.63 -3.86
C GLU A 66 -0.27 -6.23 -4.38
N GLU A 67 -1.24 -5.32 -4.32
CA GLU A 67 -1.11 -3.93 -4.76
C GLU A 67 -0.04 -3.16 -3.95
N PHE A 68 0.20 -3.49 -2.68
CA PHE A 68 1.24 -2.82 -1.90
C PHE A 68 2.66 -3.17 -2.36
N VAL A 69 2.85 -4.34 -2.99
CA VAL A 69 4.16 -4.82 -3.47
C VAL A 69 4.34 -4.63 -4.98
N THR A 70 3.31 -4.15 -5.68
CA THR A 70 3.36 -3.80 -7.11
C THR A 70 3.26 -2.29 -7.39
N MET A 71 3.04 -1.46 -6.36
CA MET A 71 2.93 0.00 -6.46
C MET A 71 4.25 0.66 -6.86
N ARG A 72 4.35 1.22 -8.07
CA ARG A 72 5.61 1.77 -8.63
C ARG A 72 5.61 3.29 -8.85
N GLU A 73 4.47 3.85 -9.21
CA GLU A 73 4.38 5.28 -9.52
C GLU A 73 4.09 6.08 -8.26
N SER A 74 4.99 7.00 -7.92
CA SER A 74 4.76 7.94 -6.82
C SER A 74 3.98 9.16 -7.29
N VAL A 75 3.01 9.57 -6.49
CA VAL A 75 2.35 10.88 -6.63
C VAL A 75 3.18 11.91 -5.89
N LYS A 76 3.62 12.95 -6.59
CA LYS A 76 4.25 14.11 -5.95
C LYS A 76 3.22 14.80 -5.05
N ALA A 77 3.65 15.24 -3.87
CA ALA A 77 2.81 16.08 -3.04
C ALA A 77 2.37 17.32 -3.85
N PRO A 78 1.10 17.74 -3.77
CA PRO A 78 0.67 18.99 -4.39
C PRO A 78 1.51 20.13 -3.82
N ALA A 79 1.90 21.07 -4.68
CA ALA A 79 2.52 22.31 -4.22
C ALA A 79 1.53 23.01 -3.29
N ILE A 80 1.85 23.06 -1.99
CA ILE A 80 1.07 23.85 -1.03
C ILE A 80 1.52 25.29 -1.24
N GLU A 81 0.79 26.04 -2.05
CA GLU A 81 0.87 27.51 -2.04
C GLU A 81 0.17 28.00 -0.76
N ILE A 82 0.96 28.56 0.17
CA ILE A 82 0.46 29.32 1.32
C ILE A 82 0.59 30.80 0.97
#